data_AF-A0A845S309-F1
#
_entry.id   AF-A0A845S309-F1
#
_cell.length_a   1.000
_cell.length_b   1.000
_cell.length_c   1.000
_cell.angle_alpha   90.00
_cell.angle_beta   90.00
_cell.angle_gamma   90.00
#
_symmetry.space_group_name_H-M   'P 1'
#
loop_
_entity.id
_entity.type
_entity.pdbx_description
1 polymer ?
#
loop_
_entity_poly.entity_id
_entity_poly.type
_entity_poly.pdbx_seq_one_letter_code
_entity_poly.pdbx_strand_id
1 'polypeptide(L)'
;MSQKSIVLIVSIFVLIVAGMFIYANLKKAEIAETSATPNEETVAVDVPYDDITRIDAKHYIIDGVHTIVGEISMPTPCDLLEAEAVVMESYPEQVSVNFSVINTAEVCAQMTTEQRFKVSFSASPEAVITAKFMGRAVTLNLIPAGANEKPEDFELFLKG
;
A
#
# COMPACT_ATOMS: atom_id res chain seq x y z
N MET A 1 32.31 -33.49 62.92
CA MET A 1 31.97 -33.81 61.51
C MET A 1 33.14 -34.61 60.93
N SER A 2 32.93 -35.84 60.46
CA SER A 2 34.03 -36.67 59.96
C SER A 2 34.51 -36.16 58.59
N GLN A 3 35.80 -36.33 58.25
CA GLN A 3 36.33 -35.93 56.92
C GLN A 3 35.48 -36.51 55.77
N LYS A 4 34.94 -37.72 55.95
CA LYS A 4 34.05 -38.38 54.99
C LYS A 4 32.73 -37.62 54.81
N SER A 5 32.17 -37.07 55.89
CA SER A 5 30.96 -36.23 55.83
C SER A 5 31.20 -34.91 55.11
N ILE A 6 32.38 -34.29 55.29
CA ILE A 6 32.74 -33.04 54.60
C ILE A 6 32.93 -33.29 53.10
N VAL A 7 33.64 -34.36 52.72
CA VAL A 7 33.85 -34.73 51.31
C VAL A 7 32.52 -35.03 50.61
N LEU A 8 31.58 -35.69 51.29
CA LEU A 8 30.27 -36.03 50.74
C LEU A 8 29.40 -34.78 50.51
N ILE A 9 29.43 -33.81 51.44
CA ILE A 9 28.70 -32.53 51.28
C ILE A 9 29.28 -31.70 50.13
N VAL A 10 30.62 -31.61 50.03
CA VAL A 10 31.28 -30.86 48.95
C VAL A 10 31.00 -31.50 47.59
N SER A 11 31.03 -32.84 47.50
CA SER A 11 30.69 -33.59 46.29
C SER A 11 29.26 -33.30 45.81
N ILE A 12 28.28 -33.29 46.73
CA ILE A 12 26.89 -32.98 46.41
C ILE A 12 26.74 -31.53 45.95
N PHE A 13 27.41 -30.59 46.62
CA PHE A 13 27.34 -29.18 46.25
C PHE A 13 27.86 -28.93 44.83
N VAL A 14 28.99 -29.56 44.47
CA VAL A 14 29.55 -29.45 43.11
C VAL A 14 28.59 -30.03 42.06
N LEU A 15 27.92 -31.14 42.35
CA LEU A 15 26.94 -31.73 41.44
C LEU A 15 25.71 -30.82 41.24
N ILE A 16 25.24 -30.16 42.30
CA ILE A 16 24.12 -29.22 42.21
C ILE A 16 24.49 -28.00 41.35
N VAL A 17 25.68 -27.43 41.56
CA VAL A 17 26.16 -26.28 40.77
C VAL A 17 26.34 -26.64 39.30
N ALA A 18 26.92 -27.81 39.01
CA ALA A 18 27.06 -28.31 37.65
C ALA A 18 25.69 -28.56 36.99
N GLY A 19 24.74 -29.14 37.73
CA GLY A 19 23.37 -29.35 37.26
C GLY A 19 22.63 -28.05 36.93
N MET A 20 22.72 -27.04 37.81
CA MET A 20 22.14 -25.72 37.56
C MET A 20 22.79 -25.02 36.36
N PHE A 21 24.11 -25.15 36.19
CA PHE A 21 24.82 -24.57 35.05
C PHE A 21 24.39 -25.21 33.73
N ILE A 22 24.27 -26.54 33.68
CA ILE A 22 23.78 -27.27 32.50
C ILE A 22 22.33 -26.88 32.19
N TYR A 23 21.47 -26.83 33.21
CA TYR A 23 20.07 -26.41 33.06
C TYR A 23 19.94 -24.98 32.52
N ALA A 24 20.75 -24.03 33.02
CA ALA A 24 20.74 -22.65 32.54
C ALA A 24 21.17 -22.53 31.07
N ASN A 25 22.13 -23.35 30.62
CA ASN A 25 22.56 -23.36 29.23
C ASN A 25 21.54 -24.04 28.30
N LEU A 26 20.87 -25.10 28.75
CA LEU A 26 19.78 -25.74 28.00
C LEU A 26 18.56 -24.81 27.87
N LYS A 27 18.17 -24.11 28.95
CA LYS A 27 17.04 -23.16 28.92
C LYS A 27 17.31 -21.95 28.01
N LYS A 28 18.58 -21.54 27.86
CA LYS A 28 18.96 -20.51 26.88
C LYS A 28 18.70 -20.96 25.43
N ALA A 29 18.83 -22.25 25.13
CA ALA A 29 18.56 -22.80 23.80
C ALA A 29 17.06 -22.78 23.47
N GLU A 30 16.17 -23.07 24.45
CA GLU A 30 14.71 -23.02 24.24
C GLU A 30 14.16 -21.60 24.05
N ILE A 31 14.79 -20.58 24.68
CA ILE A 31 14.40 -19.17 24.52
C ILE A 31 14.88 -18.60 23.18
N ALA A 32 15.94 -19.17 22.57
CA ALA A 32 16.44 -18.76 21.25
C ALA A 32 15.58 -19.31 20.08
N GLU A 33 14.81 -20.38 20.30
CA GLU A 33 13.87 -20.92 19.30
C GLU A 33 12.42 -20.43 19.46
N THR A 34 12.12 -19.65 20.51
CA THR A 34 10.84 -18.93 20.65
C THR A 34 10.95 -17.47 20.17
N SER A 35 11.69 -17.25 19.08
CA SER A 35 11.35 -16.22 18.10
C SER A 35 10.49 -16.86 17.02
N ALA A 36 9.37 -17.41 17.44
CA ALA A 36 8.21 -17.42 16.57
C ALA A 36 7.87 -15.94 16.36
N THR A 37 8.28 -15.41 15.20
CA THR A 37 7.54 -14.36 14.50
C THR A 37 6.06 -14.55 14.84
N PRO A 38 5.36 -13.54 15.38
CA PRO A 38 3.91 -13.57 15.34
C PRO A 38 3.55 -13.82 13.89
N ASN A 39 3.18 -15.05 13.56
CA ASN A 39 2.32 -15.31 12.44
C ASN A 39 1.00 -14.70 12.89
N GLU A 40 0.92 -13.37 12.80
CA GLU A 40 -0.30 -12.76 12.33
C GLU A 40 -0.63 -13.55 11.07
N GLU A 41 -1.49 -14.56 11.23
CA GLU A 41 -2.56 -14.69 10.27
C GLU A 41 -3.23 -13.32 10.27
N THR A 42 -2.67 -12.41 9.45
CA THR A 42 -3.39 -11.27 8.93
C THR A 42 -4.61 -11.93 8.32
N VAL A 43 -5.73 -11.89 9.03
CA VAL A 43 -7.03 -11.97 8.39
C VAL A 43 -6.89 -11.01 7.23
N ALA A 44 -6.78 -11.54 6.02
CA ALA A 44 -6.76 -10.71 4.83
C ALA A 44 -8.09 -9.97 4.89
N VAL A 45 -8.05 -8.75 5.38
CA VAL A 45 -9.15 -7.83 5.24
C VAL A 45 -9.28 -7.75 3.74
N ASP A 46 -10.35 -8.32 3.21
CA ASP A 46 -10.72 -8.20 1.81
C ASP A 46 -10.98 -6.71 1.60
N VAL A 47 -9.92 -5.98 1.27
CA VAL A 47 -9.99 -4.55 0.97
C VAL A 47 -10.41 -4.48 -0.48
N PRO A 48 -11.62 -3.95 -0.78
CA PRO A 48 -12.03 -3.80 -2.15
C PRO A 48 -10.96 -3.03 -2.95
N TYR A 49 -10.65 -3.51 -4.15
CA TYR A 49 -9.70 -2.88 -5.08
C TYR A 49 -8.24 -2.81 -4.57
N ASP A 50 -7.79 -3.83 -3.85
CA ASP A 50 -6.41 -3.93 -3.34
C ASP A 50 -5.35 -4.06 -4.45
N ASP A 51 -5.75 -4.61 -5.60
CA ASP A 51 -4.97 -4.74 -6.82
C ASP A 51 -4.61 -3.41 -7.48
N ILE A 52 -5.40 -2.36 -7.23
CA ILE A 52 -5.16 -1.00 -7.74
C ILE A 52 -4.06 -0.32 -6.90
N THR A 53 -2.83 -0.52 -7.34
CA THR A 53 -1.61 0.05 -6.73
C THR A 53 -0.92 1.09 -7.62
N ARG A 54 -1.26 1.11 -8.90
CA ARG A 54 -0.73 2.01 -9.93
C ARG A 54 -1.83 2.44 -10.88
N ILE A 55 -1.79 3.71 -11.28
CA ILE A 55 -2.69 4.31 -12.27
C ILE A 55 -1.81 4.93 -13.36
N ASP A 56 -2.00 4.50 -14.60
CA ASP A 56 -1.37 5.07 -15.77
C ASP A 56 -2.31 6.09 -16.41
N ALA A 57 -1.82 7.30 -16.67
CA ALA A 57 -2.63 8.36 -17.23
C ALA A 57 -1.83 9.25 -18.18
N LYS A 58 -2.50 9.80 -19.19
CA LYS A 58 -1.93 10.86 -20.02
C LYS A 58 -2.06 12.20 -19.32
N HIS A 59 -1.01 12.99 -19.39
CA HIS A 59 -0.94 14.32 -18.79
C HIS A 59 -0.72 15.39 -19.85
N TYR A 60 -1.62 16.38 -19.86
CA TYR A 60 -1.63 17.52 -20.75
C TYR A 60 -1.43 18.79 -19.91
N ILE A 61 -0.70 19.76 -20.45
CA ILE A 61 -0.58 21.09 -19.88
C ILE A 61 -0.88 22.09 -20.98
N ILE A 62 -1.99 22.82 -20.86
CA ILE A 62 -2.45 23.80 -21.83
C ILE A 62 -2.81 25.07 -21.06
N ASP A 63 -2.18 26.20 -21.39
CA ASP A 63 -2.44 27.50 -20.77
C ASP A 63 -2.38 27.51 -19.22
N GLY A 64 -1.47 26.71 -18.64
CA GLY A 64 -1.33 26.57 -17.18
C GLY A 64 -2.38 25.69 -16.50
N VAL A 65 -3.22 25.01 -17.28
CA VAL A 65 -4.17 24.00 -16.81
C VAL A 65 -3.61 22.61 -17.07
N HIS A 66 -3.42 21.86 -16.00
CA HIS A 66 -3.07 20.45 -16.04
C HIS A 66 -4.34 19.65 -16.27
N THR A 67 -4.33 18.75 -17.25
CA THR A 67 -5.43 17.80 -17.50
C THR A 67 -4.87 16.40 -17.51
N ILE A 68 -5.43 15.53 -16.69
CA ILE A 68 -5.04 14.12 -16.57
C ILE A 68 -6.22 13.27 -17.01
N VAL A 69 -5.97 12.36 -17.95
CA VAL A 69 -6.99 11.44 -18.48
C VAL A 69 -6.44 10.02 -18.47
N GLY A 70 -7.28 9.06 -18.13
CA GLY A 70 -6.88 7.66 -18.05
C GLY A 70 -8.06 6.74 -17.84
N GLU A 71 -7.74 5.47 -17.65
CA GLU A 71 -8.70 4.42 -17.34
C GLU A 71 -8.15 3.51 -16.24
N ILE A 72 -9.07 2.94 -15.46
CA ILE A 72 -8.77 2.02 -14.38
C ILE A 72 -9.67 0.80 -14.53
N SER A 73 -9.08 -0.38 -14.56
CA SER A 73 -9.79 -1.65 -14.57
C SER A 73 -10.49 -1.85 -13.23
N MET A 74 -11.83 -1.80 -13.25
CA MET A 74 -12.65 -2.08 -12.06
C MET A 74 -13.16 -3.52 -12.11
N PRO A 75 -13.26 -4.21 -10.97
CA PRO A 75 -13.77 -5.59 -10.90
C PRO A 75 -15.24 -5.71 -11.28
N THR A 76 -16.02 -4.62 -11.19
CA THR A 76 -17.43 -4.62 -11.56
C THR A 76 -17.81 -3.37 -12.37
N PRO A 77 -18.82 -3.47 -13.26
CA PRO A 77 -19.30 -2.33 -14.04
C PRO A 77 -20.19 -1.36 -13.25
N CYS A 78 -20.69 -1.73 -12.07
CA CYS A 78 -21.59 -0.89 -11.26
C CYS A 78 -20.82 0.10 -10.38
N ASP A 79 -19.51 -0.05 -10.34
CA ASP A 79 -18.57 0.82 -9.65
C ASP A 79 -18.29 2.03 -10.53
N LEU A 80 -18.79 3.19 -10.11
CA LEU A 80 -18.52 4.47 -10.75
C LEU A 80 -17.27 5.10 -10.16
N LEU A 81 -16.29 5.35 -11.00
CA LEU A 81 -15.06 6.06 -10.63
C LEU A 81 -15.28 7.57 -10.66
N GLU A 82 -14.99 8.22 -9.54
CA GLU A 82 -14.88 9.67 -9.44
C GLU A 82 -13.42 10.05 -9.23
N ALA A 83 -13.00 11.17 -9.85
CA ALA A 83 -11.66 11.70 -9.73
C ALA A 83 -11.73 13.21 -9.43
N GLU A 84 -11.10 13.63 -8.34
CA GLU A 84 -11.04 15.02 -7.92
C GLU A 84 -9.59 15.42 -7.66
N ALA A 85 -9.20 16.63 -8.08
CA ALA A 85 -7.89 17.19 -7.78
C ALA A 85 -7.99 18.20 -6.65
N VAL A 86 -7.16 18.03 -5.62
CA VAL A 86 -6.97 18.98 -4.54
C VAL A 86 -5.61 19.64 -4.70
N VAL A 87 -5.61 20.95 -4.95
CA VAL A 87 -4.39 21.76 -5.06
C VAL A 87 -4.08 22.39 -3.72
N MET A 88 -2.87 22.18 -3.22
CA MET A 88 -2.37 22.79 -1.99
C MET A 88 -1.44 23.96 -2.36
N GLU A 89 -1.72 25.13 -1.79
CA GLU A 89 -0.99 26.38 -2.04
C GLU A 89 0.41 26.37 -1.40
N SER A 90 1.35 25.61 -1.97
CA SER A 90 2.78 25.58 -1.60
C SER A 90 3.67 25.87 -2.81
N TYR A 91 4.99 26.10 -2.62
CA TYR A 91 5.94 26.18 -3.74
C TYR A 91 7.07 25.13 -3.59
N PRO A 92 7.21 24.17 -4.54
CA PRO A 92 6.27 23.89 -5.63
C PRO A 92 4.89 23.46 -5.08
N GLU A 93 3.86 23.67 -5.90
CA GLU A 93 2.48 23.31 -5.53
C GLU A 93 2.37 21.79 -5.40
N GLN A 94 1.61 21.33 -4.41
CA GLN A 94 1.34 19.91 -4.22
C GLN A 94 -0.09 19.63 -4.64
N VAL A 95 -0.25 18.72 -5.60
CA VAL A 95 -1.57 18.32 -6.10
C VAL A 95 -1.80 16.86 -5.73
N SER A 96 -2.95 16.59 -5.11
CA SER A 96 -3.41 15.24 -4.81
C SER A 96 -4.64 14.94 -5.66
N VAL A 97 -4.53 13.96 -6.55
CA VAL A 97 -5.67 13.40 -7.29
C VAL A 97 -6.27 12.29 -6.45
N ASN A 98 -7.50 12.49 -5.99
CA ASN A 98 -8.25 11.54 -5.20
C ASN A 98 -9.23 10.79 -6.09
N PHE A 99 -9.15 9.46 -6.07
CA PHE A 99 -10.07 8.57 -6.74
C PHE A 99 -11.00 7.94 -5.70
N SER A 100 -12.30 8.05 -5.93
CA SER A 100 -13.34 7.41 -5.14
C SER A 100 -14.21 6.52 -6.01
N VAL A 101 -14.73 5.45 -5.42
CA VAL A 101 -15.66 4.55 -6.10
C VAL A 101 -17.02 4.65 -5.44
N ILE A 102 -18.03 4.94 -6.24
CA ILE A 102 -19.44 4.92 -5.84
C ILE A 102 -20.08 3.69 -6.46
N ASN A 103 -20.48 2.74 -5.61
CA ASN A 103 -21.25 1.60 -6.07
C ASN A 103 -22.73 1.99 -6.23
N THR A 104 -23.30 1.71 -7.40
CA THR A 104 -24.68 2.09 -7.75
C THR A 104 -25.69 0.96 -7.70
N ALA A 105 -25.28 -0.27 -7.38
CA ALA A 105 -26.16 -1.43 -7.43
C ALA A 105 -25.84 -2.49 -6.35
N GLU A 106 -26.86 -2.94 -5.62
CA GLU A 106 -26.74 -4.01 -4.61
C GLU A 106 -26.37 -5.38 -5.23
N VAL A 107 -26.68 -5.59 -6.50
CA VAL A 107 -26.32 -6.77 -7.27
C VAL A 107 -25.68 -6.33 -8.57
N CYS A 108 -24.43 -6.75 -8.79
CA CYS A 108 -23.67 -6.42 -9.98
C CYS A 108 -23.13 -7.66 -10.69
N ALA A 109 -22.88 -7.55 -11.98
CA ALA A 109 -22.14 -8.56 -12.73
C ALA A 109 -20.66 -8.55 -12.30
N GLN A 110 -20.06 -9.73 -12.15
CA GLN A 110 -18.62 -9.86 -11.89
C GLN A 110 -17.87 -9.85 -13.22
N MET A 111 -17.63 -8.65 -13.74
CA MET A 111 -16.93 -8.46 -15.00
C MET A 111 -16.02 -7.24 -14.91
N THR A 112 -14.74 -7.46 -15.20
CA THR A 112 -13.77 -6.37 -15.25
C THR A 112 -14.17 -5.35 -16.32
N THR A 113 -14.26 -4.09 -15.93
CA THR A 113 -14.69 -2.99 -16.79
C THR A 113 -13.75 -1.81 -16.61
N GLU A 114 -13.27 -1.25 -17.72
CA GLU A 114 -12.44 -0.04 -17.70
C GLU A 114 -13.30 1.19 -17.37
N GLN A 115 -13.04 1.81 -16.21
CA GLN A 115 -13.65 3.07 -15.81
C GLN A 115 -12.72 4.22 -16.17
N ARG A 116 -13.23 5.15 -16.97
CA ARG A 116 -12.46 6.30 -17.46
C ARG A 116 -12.61 7.49 -16.53
N PHE A 117 -11.56 8.29 -16.44
CA PHE A 117 -11.58 9.52 -15.68
C PHE A 117 -10.89 10.66 -16.44
N LYS A 118 -11.30 11.88 -16.09
CA LYS A 118 -10.70 13.12 -16.53
C LYS A 118 -10.73 14.12 -15.38
N VAL A 119 -9.58 14.68 -15.05
CA VAL A 119 -9.46 15.70 -14.02
C VAL A 119 -8.61 16.85 -14.55
N SER A 120 -9.08 18.07 -14.33
CA SER A 120 -8.40 19.29 -14.74
C SER A 120 -8.23 20.21 -13.54
N PHE A 121 -7.04 20.79 -13.39
CA PHE A 121 -6.71 21.72 -12.32
C PHE A 121 -5.67 22.73 -12.78
N SER A 122 -5.68 23.92 -12.18
CA SER A 122 -4.67 24.95 -12.42
C SER A 122 -3.54 24.79 -11.41
N ALA A 123 -2.32 24.66 -11.92
CA ALA A 123 -1.11 24.57 -11.11
C ALA A 123 0.11 25.00 -11.94
N SER A 124 1.25 25.20 -11.28
CA SER A 124 2.51 25.46 -11.95
C SER A 124 2.99 24.20 -12.68
N PRO A 125 3.76 24.34 -13.79
CA PRO A 125 4.34 23.19 -14.49
C PRO A 125 5.27 22.33 -13.62
N GLU A 126 5.78 22.91 -12.53
CA GLU A 126 6.67 22.29 -11.55
C GLU A 126 5.91 21.59 -10.41
N ALA A 127 4.58 21.60 -10.43
CA ALA A 127 3.75 21.02 -9.39
C ALA A 127 4.00 19.52 -9.23
N VAL A 128 4.05 19.08 -7.97
CA VAL A 128 4.23 17.67 -7.62
C VAL A 128 2.85 17.04 -7.53
N ILE A 129 2.55 16.13 -8.46
CA ILE A 129 1.26 15.46 -8.55
C ILE A 129 1.37 14.07 -7.92
N THR A 130 0.48 13.79 -6.98
CA THR A 130 0.35 12.50 -6.30
C THR A 130 -1.07 11.98 -6.44
N ALA A 131 -1.29 10.69 -6.20
CA ALA A 131 -2.61 10.09 -6.26
C ALA A 131 -2.95 9.29 -5.00
N LYS A 132 -4.25 9.30 -4.68
CA LYS A 132 -4.85 8.43 -3.66
C LYS A 132 -6.05 7.73 -4.26
N PHE A 133 -6.15 6.42 -4.06
CA PHE A 133 -7.31 5.63 -4.42
C PHE A 133 -8.01 5.18 -3.14
N MET A 134 -9.28 5.58 -2.94
CA MET A 134 -10.04 5.30 -1.73
C MET A 134 -9.28 5.69 -0.45
N GLY A 135 -8.56 6.82 -0.49
CA GLY A 135 -7.73 7.33 0.61
C GLY A 135 -6.34 6.69 0.75
N ARG A 136 -6.05 5.61 0.02
CA ARG A 136 -4.76 4.89 0.03
C ARG A 136 -3.84 5.45 -1.06
N ALA A 137 -2.56 5.68 -0.72
CA ALA A 137 -1.59 6.17 -1.71
C ALA A 137 -1.36 5.14 -2.82
N VAL A 138 -1.38 5.61 -4.07
CA VAL A 138 -1.12 4.79 -5.26
C VAL A 138 -0.10 5.48 -6.16
N THR A 139 0.61 4.69 -6.95
CA THR A 139 1.58 5.24 -7.91
C THR A 139 0.85 5.84 -9.09
N LEU A 140 1.01 7.15 -9.32
CA LEU A 140 0.52 7.79 -10.53
C LEU A 140 1.65 7.88 -11.55
N ASN A 141 1.53 7.16 -12.65
CA ASN A 141 2.46 7.25 -13.76
C ASN A 141 1.87 8.16 -14.84
N LEU A 142 2.43 9.37 -14.94
CA LEU A 142 2.01 10.37 -15.90
C LEU A 142 2.84 10.25 -17.18
N ILE A 143 2.14 9.95 -18.27
CA ILE A 143 2.72 9.91 -19.62
C ILE A 143 2.46 11.28 -20.25
N PRO A 144 3.50 12.08 -20.55
CA PRO A 144 3.31 13.39 -21.16
C PRO A 144 2.68 13.24 -22.54
N ALA A 145 1.65 14.05 -22.82
CA ALA A 145 0.99 14.05 -24.11
C ALA A 145 1.92 14.54 -25.23
N GLY A 146 1.71 14.02 -26.44
CA GLY A 146 2.41 14.51 -27.63
C GLY A 146 2.02 15.95 -27.97
N ALA A 147 2.90 16.69 -28.64
CA ALA A 147 2.70 18.12 -28.95
C ALA A 147 1.42 18.46 -29.74
N ASN A 148 0.82 17.47 -30.43
CA ASN A 148 -0.42 17.63 -31.20
C ASN A 148 -1.61 16.85 -30.62
N GLU A 149 -1.45 16.19 -29.46
CA GLU A 149 -2.55 15.46 -28.83
C GLU A 149 -3.36 16.41 -27.95
N LYS A 150 -4.69 16.33 -28.03
CA LYS A 150 -5.57 17.10 -27.16
C LYS A 150 -6.28 16.22 -26.13
N PRO A 151 -6.65 16.76 -24.96
CA PRO A 151 -7.45 16.04 -23.99
C PRO A 151 -8.80 15.56 -24.57
N GLU A 152 -9.39 16.30 -25.50
CA GLU A 152 -10.66 15.94 -26.13
C GLU A 152 -10.56 14.71 -27.04
N ASP A 153 -9.37 14.43 -27.58
CA ASP A 153 -9.16 13.26 -28.43
C ASP A 153 -9.38 11.97 -27.62
N PHE A 154 -9.04 11.98 -26.33
CA PHE A 154 -9.32 10.87 -25.41
C PHE A 154 -10.82 10.57 -25.30
N GLU A 155 -11.70 11.58 -25.44
CA GLU A 155 -13.15 11.39 -25.49
C GLU A 155 -13.64 10.97 -26.88
N LEU A 156 -12.96 11.39 -27.96
CA LEU A 156 -13.34 11.13 -29.35
C LEU A 156 -12.97 9.73 -29.86
N PHE A 157 -11.88 9.13 -29.36
CA PHE A 157 -11.53 7.72 -29.65
C PHE A 157 -12.57 6.71 -29.14
N LEU A 158 -13.63 7.18 -28.47
CA LEU A 158 -14.64 6.38 -27.77
C LEU A 158 -16.01 6.37 -28.46
N LYS A 159 -16.15 7.05 -29.62
CA LYS A 159 -17.38 7.05 -30.45
C LYS A 159 -17.22 6.32 -31.80
N GLY A 160 -16.12 5.58 -31.97
CA GLY A 160 -15.84 4.79 -33.18
C GLY A 160 -16.52 3.42 -33.13
#